data_AF-A0A371QPE5-F1
#
_entry.id   AF-A0A371QPE5-F1
#
_cell.length_a   1.000
_cell.length_b   1.000
_cell.length_c   1.000
_cell.angle_alpha   90.00
_cell.angle_beta   90.00
_cell.angle_gamma   90.00
#
_symmetry.space_group_name_H-M   'P 1'
#
loop_
_entity.id
_entity.type
_entity.pdbx_description
1 polymer ?
#
loop_
_entity_poly.entity_id
_entity_poly.type
_entity_poly.pdbx_seq_one_letter_code
_entity_poly.pdbx_strand_id
1 'polypeptide(L)'
;MKTALIFIILLHGLIHLMGFVKAFELAEISELTLPISRGWGLLWFLTALTLILSGGLWMLNVSTWWIPAIIGIILSQILVFTFWQDARFGSIPNLIILIFIVSGFVRYTPPVSMMADGLTTAPFEERYSAAGPGDFREIINPFNIAIESMDRLLLINIENDPDSLYTGFEPQVFDDEKTGTGMLVIAWRVDGKVDVYHQPSLSLDPAGYDIAGKGLENMVSRELHDAFFEVNERGAQASVSFEDIEGRLIELNLSEQSTRTRKPFGLLAPMGVAAENPSAMPLILLHDFYFVRRAGTELSVKIGGRHHQPDNLPLPIDFSRMTFARYCPDPLIAKLNPAFDGALSAISFEDDLSILNDNHTIELDYNRDLPEIRSISRSHKEHTLSLVFDPAFPNLSAFMGDSTKGQFEISGNPSTGLIRGEYSVVRSGDLLTIEMIPSGGWIPIADKLSLRFLYRVQPMFKEWPKTYQWKAELERDHESGFRMRSNWERIQTNEKE
;
A
#
# COMPACT_ATOMS: atom_id res chain seq x y z
N MET A 1 2.60 -18.65 -24.89
CA MET A 1 3.77 -17.79 -24.55
C MET A 1 4.96 -18.60 -24.04
N LYS A 2 4.79 -19.51 -23.05
CA LYS A 2 5.88 -20.35 -22.52
C LYS A 2 6.67 -21.13 -23.59
N THR A 3 5.96 -21.83 -24.47
CA THR A 3 6.56 -22.62 -25.56
C THR A 3 7.40 -21.79 -26.53
N ALA A 4 6.91 -20.60 -26.91
CA ALA A 4 7.63 -19.68 -27.79
C ALA A 4 8.95 -19.19 -27.17
N LEU A 5 8.97 -18.92 -25.86
CA LEU A 5 10.20 -18.46 -25.22
C LEU A 5 11.20 -19.59 -24.99
N ILE A 6 10.76 -20.81 -24.64
CA ILE A 6 11.64 -21.99 -24.61
C ILE A 6 12.32 -22.16 -25.96
N PHE A 7 11.55 -22.03 -27.05
CA PHE A 7 12.09 -22.10 -28.40
C PHE A 7 13.14 -21.00 -28.67
N ILE A 8 12.87 -19.75 -28.28
CA ILE A 8 13.83 -18.64 -28.40
C ILE A 8 15.12 -18.92 -27.62
N ILE A 9 15.03 -19.39 -26.38
CA ILE A 9 16.19 -19.70 -25.53
C ILE A 9 17.05 -20.80 -26.16
N LEU A 10 16.40 -21.89 -26.61
CA LEU A 10 17.10 -23.02 -27.22
C LEU A 10 17.75 -22.62 -28.55
N LEU A 11 17.02 -21.91 -29.42
CA LEU A 11 17.56 -21.44 -30.70
C LEU A 11 18.74 -20.50 -30.50
N HIS A 12 18.64 -19.56 -29.56
CA HIS A 12 19.72 -18.65 -29.22
C HIS A 12 20.95 -19.40 -28.69
N GLY A 13 20.75 -20.38 -27.80
CA GLY A 13 21.82 -21.26 -27.33
C GLY A 13 22.50 -22.03 -28.47
N LEU A 14 21.74 -22.55 -29.44
CA LEU A 14 22.29 -23.27 -30.60
C LEU A 14 23.11 -22.37 -31.52
N ILE A 15 22.70 -21.12 -31.72
CA ILE A 15 23.46 -20.13 -32.51
C ILE A 15 24.88 -19.92 -31.94
N HIS A 16 25.02 -19.97 -30.61
CA HIS A 16 26.32 -19.83 -29.96
C HIS A 16 27.30 -20.99 -30.24
N LEU A 17 26.82 -22.16 -30.69
CA LEU A 17 27.70 -23.26 -31.09
C LEU A 17 28.56 -22.91 -32.31
N MET A 18 28.11 -22.00 -33.18
CA MET A 18 28.86 -21.60 -34.37
C MET A 18 30.21 -20.96 -34.02
N GLY A 19 30.27 -20.15 -32.95
CA GLY A 19 31.52 -19.54 -32.50
C GLY A 19 32.53 -20.56 -31.97
N PHE A 20 32.05 -21.63 -31.33
CA PHE A 20 32.89 -22.75 -30.91
C PHE A 20 33.42 -23.55 -32.13
N VAL A 21 32.53 -23.91 -33.05
CA VAL A 21 32.89 -24.62 -34.30
C VAL A 21 33.96 -23.87 -35.08
N LYS A 22 33.80 -22.55 -35.21
CA LYS A 22 34.79 -21.69 -35.88
C LYS A 22 36.14 -21.64 -35.13
N ALA A 23 36.12 -21.44 -33.81
CA ALA A 23 37.35 -21.29 -33.01
C ALA A 23 38.24 -22.55 -32.96
N PHE A 24 37.63 -23.71 -33.16
CA PHE A 24 38.31 -25.01 -33.19
C PHE A 24 38.48 -25.56 -34.62
N GLU A 25 38.20 -24.75 -35.64
CA GLU A 25 38.37 -25.09 -37.06
C GLU A 25 37.63 -26.38 -37.46
N LEU A 26 36.48 -26.64 -36.84
CA LEU A 26 35.68 -27.85 -37.08
C LEU A 26 34.86 -27.76 -38.38
N ALA A 27 34.53 -26.54 -38.81
CA ALA A 27 33.91 -26.23 -40.10
C ALA A 27 34.13 -24.75 -40.46
N GLU A 28 34.02 -24.41 -41.74
CA GLU A 28 34.00 -23.01 -42.19
C GLU A 28 32.63 -22.37 -41.89
N ILE A 29 32.64 -21.26 -41.14
CA ILE A 29 31.43 -20.50 -40.79
C ILE A 29 31.55 -19.12 -41.42
N SER A 30 30.86 -18.91 -42.55
CA SER A 30 30.89 -17.67 -43.33
C SER A 30 30.27 -16.45 -42.64
N GLU A 31 29.34 -16.70 -41.72
CA GLU A 31 28.55 -15.71 -41.00
C GLU A 31 29.35 -15.01 -39.89
N LEU A 32 30.42 -15.64 -39.41
CA LEU A 32 31.36 -15.07 -38.47
C LEU A 32 32.59 -14.69 -39.28
N THR A 33 32.96 -13.42 -39.35
CA THR A 33 34.09 -12.96 -40.18
C THR A 33 35.33 -12.71 -39.32
N LEU A 34 35.17 -12.28 -38.07
CA LEU A 34 36.26 -11.99 -37.13
C LEU A 34 36.96 -13.28 -36.65
N PRO A 35 38.29 -13.27 -36.46
CA PRO A 35 39.01 -14.42 -35.92
C PRO A 35 38.59 -14.69 -34.47
N ILE A 36 38.33 -15.95 -34.13
CA ILE A 36 37.91 -16.36 -32.79
C ILE A 36 39.00 -17.27 -32.21
N SER A 37 39.70 -16.82 -31.17
CA SER A 37 40.68 -17.66 -30.47
C SER A 37 39.98 -18.83 -29.75
N ARG A 38 40.71 -19.92 -29.47
CA ARG A 38 40.17 -21.07 -28.71
C ARG A 38 39.57 -20.70 -27.35
N GLY A 39 40.17 -19.74 -26.63
CA GLY A 39 39.65 -19.27 -25.34
C GLY A 39 38.27 -18.62 -25.47
N TRP A 40 38.10 -17.77 -26.49
CA TRP A 40 36.78 -17.20 -26.83
C TRP A 40 35.81 -18.28 -27.30
N GLY A 41 36.27 -19.25 -28.11
CA GLY A 41 35.48 -20.40 -28.53
C GLY A 41 34.89 -21.21 -27.37
N LEU A 42 35.65 -21.41 -26.29
CA LEU A 42 35.14 -22.04 -25.07
C LEU A 42 34.05 -21.20 -24.38
N LEU A 43 34.15 -19.88 -24.42
CA LEU A 43 33.12 -18.98 -23.89
C LEU A 43 31.82 -19.04 -24.72
N TRP A 44 31.94 -19.11 -26.05
CA TRP A 44 30.83 -19.39 -26.96
C TRP A 44 30.14 -20.73 -26.61
N PHE A 45 30.92 -21.80 -26.40
CA PHE A 45 30.39 -23.10 -25.98
C PHE A 45 29.71 -23.07 -24.61
N LEU A 46 30.30 -22.41 -23.61
CA LEU A 46 29.70 -22.28 -22.28
C LEU A 46 28.38 -21.48 -22.32
N THR A 47 28.32 -20.45 -23.16
CA THR A 47 27.09 -19.68 -23.39
C THR A 47 26.00 -20.56 -24.00
N ALA A 48 26.33 -21.39 -24.99
CA ALA A 48 25.41 -22.35 -25.57
C ALA A 48 24.89 -23.35 -24.51
N LEU A 49 25.79 -23.93 -23.71
CA LEU A 49 25.44 -24.92 -22.69
C LEU A 49 24.49 -24.35 -21.63
N THR A 50 24.77 -23.15 -21.13
CA THR A 50 23.96 -22.49 -20.09
C THR A 50 22.56 -22.12 -20.61
N LEU A 51 22.45 -21.61 -21.83
CA LEU A 51 21.15 -21.32 -22.44
C LEU A 51 20.35 -22.59 -22.77
N ILE A 52 20.99 -23.63 -23.31
CA ILE A 52 20.32 -24.91 -23.58
C ILE A 52 19.84 -25.56 -22.28
N LEU A 53 20.67 -25.55 -21.23
CA LEU A 53 20.30 -26.03 -19.90
C LEU A 53 19.09 -25.27 -19.36
N SER A 54 19.10 -23.94 -19.45
CA SER A 54 17.95 -23.10 -19.08
C SER A 54 16.67 -23.51 -19.81
N GLY A 55 16.73 -23.66 -21.13
CA GLY A 55 15.58 -24.08 -21.94
C GLY A 55 15.06 -25.47 -21.53
N GLY A 56 15.97 -26.42 -21.30
CA GLY A 56 15.64 -27.77 -20.84
C GLY A 56 15.02 -27.82 -19.45
N LEU A 57 15.59 -27.11 -18.47
CA LEU A 57 15.03 -26.99 -17.12
C LEU A 57 13.62 -26.42 -17.16
N TRP A 58 13.38 -25.40 -17.98
CA TRP A 58 12.07 -24.80 -18.06
C TRP A 58 11.04 -25.70 -18.77
N MET A 59 11.48 -26.48 -19.76
CA MET A 59 10.67 -27.53 -20.40
C MET A 59 10.26 -28.61 -19.40
N LEU A 60 11.14 -28.96 -18.47
CA LEU A 60 10.90 -29.91 -17.37
C LEU A 60 10.17 -29.29 -16.16
N ASN A 61 9.71 -28.04 -16.25
CA ASN A 61 9.05 -27.30 -15.17
C ASN A 61 9.92 -27.09 -13.92
N VAL A 62 11.24 -27.17 -14.02
CA VAL A 62 12.15 -26.86 -12.92
C VAL A 62 12.19 -25.35 -12.73
N SER A 63 11.89 -24.90 -11.52
CA SER A 63 11.69 -23.47 -11.24
C SER A 63 12.95 -22.62 -11.28
N THR A 64 14.11 -23.21 -11.08
CA THR A 64 15.41 -22.54 -11.07
C THR A 64 16.02 -22.33 -12.47
N TRP A 65 15.25 -22.57 -13.54
CA TRP A 65 15.69 -22.41 -14.93
C TRP A 65 16.27 -21.01 -15.25
N TRP A 66 15.83 -19.97 -14.53
CA TRP A 66 16.26 -18.59 -14.73
C TRP A 66 17.73 -18.35 -14.32
N ILE A 67 18.28 -19.16 -13.40
CA ILE A 67 19.67 -19.03 -12.93
C ILE A 67 20.67 -19.23 -14.09
N PRO A 68 20.65 -20.39 -14.81
CA PRO A 68 21.52 -20.56 -15.98
C PRO A 68 21.15 -19.60 -17.13
N ALA A 69 19.90 -19.11 -17.21
CA ALA A 69 19.49 -18.13 -18.21
C ALA A 69 20.21 -16.77 -18.03
N ILE A 70 20.29 -16.26 -16.79
CA ILE A 70 21.00 -15.01 -16.48
C ILE A 70 22.49 -15.14 -16.79
N ILE A 71 23.10 -16.26 -16.37
CA ILE A 71 24.51 -16.55 -16.66
C ILE A 71 24.72 -16.56 -18.18
N GLY A 72 23.87 -17.26 -18.93
CA GLY A 72 23.92 -17.32 -20.39
C GLY A 72 23.75 -15.96 -21.06
N ILE A 73 22.85 -15.10 -20.57
CA ILE A 73 22.68 -13.73 -21.08
C ILE A 73 23.93 -12.89 -20.84
N ILE A 74 24.53 -12.96 -19.65
CA ILE A 74 25.74 -12.19 -19.32
C ILE A 74 26.89 -12.61 -20.24
N LEU A 75 27.14 -13.92 -20.35
CA LEU A 75 28.17 -14.45 -21.23
C LEU A 75 27.90 -14.09 -22.71
N SER A 76 26.65 -14.24 -23.15
CA SER A 76 26.24 -13.85 -24.50
C SER A 76 26.47 -12.37 -24.74
N GLN A 77 26.20 -11.50 -23.77
CA GLN A 77 26.36 -10.06 -23.94
C GLN A 77 27.83 -9.63 -23.99
N ILE A 78 28.70 -10.32 -23.22
CA ILE A 78 30.16 -10.17 -23.35
C ILE A 78 30.60 -10.51 -24.77
N LEU A 79 30.17 -11.67 -25.30
CA LEU A 79 30.48 -12.09 -26.67
C LEU A 79 29.96 -11.10 -27.72
N VAL A 80 28.75 -10.56 -27.54
CA VAL A 80 28.20 -9.55 -28.45
C VAL A 80 29.05 -8.28 -28.48
N PHE A 81 29.53 -7.79 -27.33
CA PHE A 81 30.39 -6.61 -27.30
C PHE A 81 31.77 -6.88 -27.91
N THR A 82 32.34 -8.07 -27.67
CA THR A 82 33.66 -8.45 -28.22
C THR A 82 33.62 -8.67 -29.73
N PHE A 83 32.54 -9.27 -30.25
CA PHE A 83 32.38 -9.62 -31.67
C PHE A 83 31.26 -8.79 -32.34
N TRP A 84 31.19 -7.50 -32.02
CA TRP A 84 30.07 -6.62 -32.40
C TRP A 84 29.67 -6.65 -33.87
N GLN A 85 30.65 -6.66 -34.79
CA GLN A 85 30.38 -6.68 -36.23
C GLN A 85 29.61 -7.94 -36.66
N ASP A 86 29.96 -9.10 -36.09
CA ASP A 86 29.36 -10.39 -36.42
C ASP A 86 28.12 -10.69 -35.56
N ALA A 87 28.05 -10.19 -34.32
CA ALA A 87 27.14 -10.70 -33.29
C ALA A 87 26.13 -9.69 -32.73
N ARG A 88 26.11 -8.41 -33.16
CA ARG A 88 25.23 -7.35 -32.59
C ARG A 88 23.75 -7.72 -32.47
N PHE A 89 23.21 -8.54 -33.37
CA PHE A 89 21.81 -8.97 -33.33
C PHE A 89 21.51 -9.93 -32.17
N GLY A 90 22.53 -10.54 -31.56
CA GLY A 90 22.42 -11.39 -30.38
C GLY A 90 21.90 -10.65 -29.14
N SER A 91 21.96 -9.31 -29.09
CA SER A 91 21.34 -8.53 -28.01
C SER A 91 19.80 -8.57 -28.01
N ILE A 92 19.17 -8.82 -29.17
CA ILE A 92 17.71 -8.89 -29.28
C ILE A 92 17.13 -10.07 -28.48
N PRO A 93 17.53 -11.34 -28.71
CA PRO A 93 17.08 -12.45 -27.88
C PRO A 93 17.49 -12.31 -26.42
N ASN A 94 18.68 -11.75 -26.10
CA ASN A 94 19.06 -11.46 -24.71
C ASN A 94 18.06 -10.53 -24.02
N LEU A 95 17.65 -9.45 -24.69
CA LEU A 95 16.65 -8.52 -24.16
C LEU A 95 15.29 -9.19 -23.96
N ILE A 96 14.85 -10.01 -24.93
CA ILE A 96 13.59 -10.75 -24.83
C ILE A 96 13.63 -11.70 -23.62
N ILE A 97 14.67 -12.53 -23.51
CA ILE A 97 14.81 -13.48 -22.40
C ILE A 97 14.88 -12.74 -21.06
N LEU A 98 15.60 -11.62 -20.98
CA LEU A 98 15.71 -10.80 -19.77
C LEU A 98 14.34 -10.24 -19.32
N ILE A 99 13.53 -9.69 -20.23
CA ILE A 99 12.17 -9.22 -19.91
C ILE A 99 11.31 -10.33 -19.30
N PHE A 100 11.48 -11.57 -19.78
CA PHE A 100 10.75 -12.72 -19.27
C PHE A 100 11.29 -13.27 -17.95
N ILE A 101 12.60 -13.22 -17.71
CA ILE A 101 13.17 -13.52 -16.40
C ILE A 101 12.62 -12.51 -15.37
N VAL A 102 12.63 -11.21 -15.70
CA VAL A 102 12.12 -10.16 -14.82
C VAL A 102 10.62 -10.30 -14.56
N SER A 103 9.81 -10.62 -15.57
CA SER A 103 8.36 -10.85 -15.38
C SER A 103 8.04 -12.20 -14.72
N GLY A 104 8.92 -13.19 -14.86
CA GLY A 104 8.87 -14.47 -14.14
C GLY A 104 9.23 -14.32 -12.66
N PHE A 105 10.21 -13.48 -12.32
CA PHE A 105 10.57 -13.14 -10.94
C PHE A 105 9.40 -12.48 -10.18
N VAL A 106 8.57 -11.70 -10.88
CA VAL A 106 7.30 -11.13 -10.35
C VAL A 106 6.23 -12.21 -10.08
N ARG A 107 6.37 -13.41 -10.66
CA ARG A 107 5.50 -14.58 -10.40
C ARG A 107 6.16 -15.64 -9.54
N TYR A 108 7.45 -15.50 -9.25
CA TYR A 108 8.27 -16.42 -8.46
C TYR A 108 8.80 -15.74 -7.19
N THR A 109 8.05 -14.79 -6.64
CA THR A 109 7.90 -14.71 -5.19
C THR A 109 7.15 -15.98 -4.78
N PRO A 110 7.74 -16.89 -4.00
CA PRO A 110 6.96 -17.97 -3.44
C PRO A 110 5.76 -17.36 -2.69
N PRO A 111 4.58 -17.99 -2.70
CA PRO A 111 3.61 -17.69 -1.65
C PRO A 111 4.35 -17.84 -0.31
N VAL A 112 4.19 -16.86 0.57
CA VAL A 112 4.80 -16.83 1.90
C VAL A 112 4.43 -18.06 2.75
N SER A 113 3.50 -18.89 2.28
CA SER A 113 3.20 -20.21 2.82
C SER A 113 4.38 -21.18 2.90
N MET A 114 5.55 -20.88 2.30
CA MET A 114 6.78 -21.69 2.46
C MET A 114 7.87 -21.04 3.33
N MET A 115 7.61 -19.90 3.98
CA MET A 115 8.46 -19.37 5.07
C MET A 115 7.81 -19.49 6.45
N ALA A 116 6.57 -19.98 6.52
CA ALA A 116 5.82 -20.19 7.76
C ALA A 116 6.05 -21.59 8.36
N ASP A 117 7.30 -22.00 8.54
CA ASP A 117 7.59 -23.10 9.46
C ASP A 117 7.51 -22.53 10.89
N GLY A 118 6.29 -22.49 11.44
CA GLY A 118 6.09 -22.14 12.86
C GLY A 118 4.73 -21.57 13.28
N LEU A 119 3.76 -21.39 12.38
CA LEU A 119 2.43 -20.85 12.74
C LEU A 119 1.40 -21.98 12.90
N THR A 120 1.52 -22.77 13.96
CA THR A 120 0.41 -23.62 14.41
C THR A 120 -0.39 -22.86 15.44
N THR A 121 -1.68 -22.69 15.19
CA THR A 121 -2.65 -22.22 16.19
C THR A 121 -2.79 -23.29 17.26
N ALA A 122 -2.97 -22.88 18.51
CA ALA A 122 -3.22 -23.84 19.58
C ALA A 122 -4.53 -24.60 19.24
N PRO A 123 -4.54 -25.95 19.34
CA PRO A 123 -5.73 -26.75 19.11
C PRO A 123 -6.91 -26.28 19.97
N PHE A 124 -8.15 -26.56 19.52
CA PHE A 124 -9.38 -26.19 20.25
C PHE A 124 -9.33 -26.58 21.74
N GLU A 125 -8.89 -27.81 22.05
CA GLU A 125 -8.80 -28.31 23.42
C GLU A 125 -7.81 -27.51 24.28
N GLU A 126 -6.76 -26.96 23.69
CA GLU A 126 -5.78 -26.13 24.40
C GLU A 126 -6.32 -24.71 24.62
N ARG A 127 -7.08 -24.16 23.65
CA ARG A 127 -7.69 -22.82 23.76
C ARG A 127 -8.89 -22.78 24.72
N TYR A 128 -9.66 -23.88 24.81
CA TYR A 128 -10.97 -23.90 25.47
C TYR A 128 -11.18 -25.09 26.42
N SER A 129 -10.10 -25.65 27.00
CA SER A 129 -10.09 -26.85 27.86
C SER A 129 -11.15 -26.92 28.98
N ALA A 130 -11.71 -25.79 29.42
CA ALA A 130 -12.73 -25.71 30.47
C ALA A 130 -14.11 -25.23 29.98
N ALA A 131 -14.28 -24.93 28.68
CA ALA A 131 -15.58 -24.56 28.12
C ALA A 131 -16.44 -25.84 27.98
N GLY A 132 -17.45 -25.98 28.84
CA GLY A 132 -18.45 -27.03 28.68
C GLY A 132 -19.35 -26.78 27.45
N PRO A 133 -20.13 -27.77 27.00
CA PRO A 133 -21.15 -27.55 25.98
C PRO A 133 -22.17 -26.53 26.50
N GLY A 134 -22.32 -25.41 25.80
CA GLY A 134 -23.19 -24.31 26.18
C GLY A 134 -23.58 -23.48 24.96
N ASP A 135 -24.75 -22.84 25.03
CA ASP A 135 -25.23 -21.90 24.00
C ASP A 135 -24.51 -20.56 24.23
N PHE A 136 -23.34 -20.39 23.61
CA PHE A 136 -22.54 -19.17 23.70
C PHE A 136 -23.10 -18.11 22.75
N ARG A 137 -23.86 -17.16 23.29
CA ARG A 137 -24.45 -16.04 22.53
C ARG A 137 -23.84 -14.68 22.83
N GLU A 138 -22.61 -14.69 23.34
CA GLU A 138 -21.90 -13.48 23.72
C GLU A 138 -20.45 -13.53 23.21
N ILE A 139 -20.00 -12.39 22.69
CA ILE A 139 -18.60 -12.18 22.32
C ILE A 139 -18.07 -10.88 22.95
N ILE A 140 -16.75 -10.83 23.12
CA ILE A 140 -16.02 -9.60 23.41
C ILE A 140 -15.30 -9.19 22.13
N ASN A 141 -15.64 -8.01 21.59
CA ASN A 141 -14.94 -7.43 20.46
C ASN A 141 -13.98 -6.32 20.95
N PRO A 142 -12.65 -6.55 20.96
CA PRO A 142 -11.68 -5.53 21.34
C PRO A 142 -11.31 -4.57 20.19
N PHE A 143 -11.83 -4.79 18.99
CA PHE A 143 -11.41 -4.08 17.79
C PHE A 143 -12.39 -2.99 17.39
N ASN A 144 -11.85 -1.90 16.84
CA ASN A 144 -12.64 -0.77 16.36
C ASN A 144 -12.08 -0.24 15.04
N ILE A 145 -12.95 -0.03 14.07
CA ILE A 145 -12.66 0.72 12.86
C ILE A 145 -13.47 2.02 12.97
N ALA A 146 -12.79 3.12 13.31
CA ALA A 146 -13.42 4.42 13.40
C ALA A 146 -13.33 5.13 12.05
N ILE A 147 -14.48 5.38 11.41
CA ILE A 147 -14.56 6.11 10.14
C ILE A 147 -14.70 7.61 10.42
N GLU A 148 -13.95 8.41 9.68
CA GLU A 148 -14.08 9.86 9.64
C GLU A 148 -14.55 10.25 8.23
N SER A 149 -15.55 11.14 8.15
CA SER A 149 -16.07 11.53 6.86
C SER A 149 -15.16 12.57 6.22
N MET A 150 -14.88 12.38 4.93
CA MET A 150 -14.28 13.39 4.07
C MET A 150 -14.85 13.13 2.68
N ASP A 151 -15.33 14.18 2.04
CA ASP A 151 -15.99 14.08 0.76
C ASP A 151 -14.98 14.07 -0.38
N ARG A 152 -14.03 15.02 -0.34
CA ARG A 152 -13.04 15.22 -1.39
C ARG A 152 -11.76 15.81 -0.80
N LEU A 153 -10.64 15.44 -1.40
CA LEU A 153 -9.31 15.89 -1.02
C LEU A 153 -8.54 16.37 -2.26
N LEU A 154 -7.94 17.56 -2.18
CA LEU A 154 -6.99 18.11 -3.15
C LEU A 154 -5.72 18.50 -2.39
N LEU A 155 -4.55 18.22 -2.96
CA LEU A 155 -3.28 18.70 -2.44
C LEU A 155 -2.48 19.36 -3.56
N ILE A 156 -1.96 20.56 -3.29
CA ILE A 156 -1.14 21.37 -4.18
C ILE A 156 0.19 21.67 -3.47
N ASN A 157 1.29 21.17 -4.03
CA ASN A 157 2.64 21.40 -3.52
C ASN A 157 3.35 22.52 -4.31
N ILE A 158 4.06 23.39 -3.59
CA ILE A 158 4.95 24.45 -4.10
C ILE A 158 6.33 24.34 -3.43
N GLU A 159 6.80 23.13 -3.13
CA GLU A 159 8.04 22.90 -2.38
C GLU A 159 9.28 23.39 -3.14
N ASN A 160 9.24 23.42 -4.48
CA ASN A 160 10.34 23.96 -5.31
C ASN A 160 10.26 25.48 -5.53
N ASP A 161 9.16 26.14 -5.15
CA ASP A 161 8.98 27.60 -5.13
C ASP A 161 8.15 28.01 -3.90
N PRO A 162 8.66 27.76 -2.68
CA PRO A 162 7.88 27.96 -1.47
C PRO A 162 7.64 29.45 -1.19
N ASP A 163 6.57 29.73 -0.48
CA ASP A 163 6.44 31.00 0.22
C ASP A 163 7.36 31.05 1.44
N SER A 164 7.54 32.26 1.97
CA SER A 164 8.13 32.52 3.28
C SER A 164 7.54 31.67 4.41
N LEU A 165 6.25 31.36 4.36
CA LEU A 165 5.55 30.57 5.38
C LEU A 165 5.12 29.19 4.90
N TYR A 166 4.69 29.07 3.63
CA TYR A 166 3.99 27.87 3.13
C TYR A 166 4.73 27.10 2.04
N THR A 167 4.59 25.78 2.07
CA THR A 167 5.11 24.82 1.07
C THR A 167 4.01 24.13 0.27
N GLY A 168 2.74 24.27 0.67
CA GLY A 168 1.62 23.69 -0.04
C GLY A 168 0.28 23.92 0.65
N PHE A 169 -0.79 23.56 -0.04
CA PHE A 169 -2.17 23.70 0.46
C PHE A 169 -2.99 22.47 0.15
N GLU A 170 -3.87 22.11 1.07
CA GLU A 170 -4.72 20.92 1.01
C GLU A 170 -6.19 21.29 1.27
N PRO A 171 -6.96 21.67 0.23
CA PRO A 171 -8.40 21.79 0.35
C PRO A 171 -9.08 20.43 0.62
N GLN A 172 -9.95 20.41 1.62
CA GLN A 172 -10.76 19.25 2.01
C GLN A 172 -12.23 19.68 2.09
N VAL A 173 -13.12 18.87 1.53
CA VAL A 173 -14.57 19.12 1.53
C VAL A 173 -15.26 18.11 2.43
N PHE A 174 -16.28 18.56 3.15
CA PHE A 174 -17.11 17.79 4.07
C PHE A 174 -18.59 18.03 3.78
N ASP A 175 -19.37 16.97 3.91
CA ASP A 175 -20.83 17.02 3.88
C ASP A 175 -21.39 15.88 4.74
N ASP A 176 -21.35 16.07 6.05
CA ASP A 176 -21.84 15.08 7.01
C ASP A 176 -22.44 15.74 8.26
N GLU A 177 -23.29 15.00 8.98
CA GLU A 177 -24.00 15.52 10.15
C GLU A 177 -23.08 15.90 11.33
N LYS A 178 -21.90 15.27 11.45
CA LYS A 178 -21.00 15.46 12.58
C LYS A 178 -20.06 16.64 12.35
N THR A 179 -19.44 16.73 11.18
CA THR A 179 -18.48 17.79 10.84
C THR A 179 -19.18 19.03 10.31
N GLY A 180 -20.33 18.86 9.64
CA GLY A 180 -21.03 19.91 8.91
C GLY A 180 -20.71 19.91 7.41
N THR A 181 -21.32 20.85 6.69
CA THR A 181 -21.13 21.01 5.24
C THR A 181 -20.22 22.21 4.97
N GLY A 182 -19.14 22.01 4.22
CA GLY A 182 -18.22 23.08 3.87
C GLY A 182 -16.82 22.61 3.45
N MET A 183 -15.90 23.56 3.39
CA MET A 183 -14.50 23.35 3.03
C MET A 183 -13.57 23.83 4.15
N LEU A 184 -12.45 23.14 4.33
CA LEU A 184 -11.27 23.66 5.00
C LEU A 184 -10.05 23.58 4.07
N VAL A 185 -9.02 24.33 4.40
CA VAL A 185 -7.71 24.29 3.74
C VAL A 185 -6.64 24.08 4.80
N ILE A 186 -5.89 22.98 4.70
CA ILE A 186 -4.65 22.80 5.47
C ILE A 186 -3.52 23.48 4.69
N ALA A 187 -2.88 24.49 5.28
CA ALA A 187 -1.69 25.13 4.74
C ALA A 187 -0.44 24.54 5.40
N TRP A 188 0.38 23.88 4.58
CA TRP A 188 1.61 23.21 5.02
C TRP A 188 2.72 24.24 5.18
N ARG A 189 3.32 24.32 6.37
CA ARG A 189 4.33 25.33 6.71
C ARG A 189 5.75 24.84 6.41
N VAL A 190 6.65 25.79 6.16
CA VAL A 190 8.09 25.53 5.95
C VAL A 190 8.78 24.89 7.16
N ASP A 191 8.26 25.11 8.37
CA ASP A 191 8.78 24.53 9.62
C ASP A 191 8.31 23.06 9.84
N GLY A 192 7.39 22.59 9.00
CA GLY A 192 6.79 21.25 9.02
C GLY A 192 5.48 21.14 9.80
N LYS A 193 5.00 22.22 10.44
CA LYS A 193 3.67 22.27 11.06
C LYS A 193 2.59 22.61 10.03
N VAL A 194 1.34 22.68 10.47
CA VAL A 194 0.21 23.07 9.61
C VAL A 194 -0.65 24.19 10.22
N ASP A 195 -1.12 25.10 9.37
CA ASP A 195 -2.23 26.00 9.70
C ASP A 195 -3.52 25.47 9.06
N VAL A 196 -4.64 25.49 9.76
CA VAL A 196 -5.95 25.03 9.27
C VAL A 196 -6.92 26.20 9.18
N TYR A 197 -7.39 26.51 7.98
CA TYR A 197 -8.40 27.53 7.72
C TYR A 197 -9.71 26.87 7.34
N HIS A 198 -10.78 27.12 8.08
CA HIS A 198 -12.04 26.40 7.88
C HIS A 198 -13.26 27.33 7.85
N GLN A 199 -14.26 26.97 7.06
CA GLN A 199 -15.53 27.68 7.06
C GLN A 199 -16.22 27.59 8.44
N PRO A 200 -16.96 28.63 8.89
CA PRO A 200 -17.67 28.61 10.17
C PRO A 200 -18.75 27.53 10.29
N SER A 201 -19.22 26.99 9.16
CA SER A 201 -20.19 25.89 9.12
C SER A 201 -19.60 24.54 9.55
N LEU A 202 -18.27 24.44 9.68
CA LEU A 202 -17.58 23.23 10.10
C LEU A 202 -17.30 23.22 11.61
N SER A 203 -17.61 22.09 12.25
CA SER A 203 -17.28 21.79 13.64
C SER A 203 -16.11 20.82 13.70
N LEU A 204 -14.93 21.33 14.01
CA LEU A 204 -13.67 20.57 13.98
C LEU A 204 -13.11 20.36 15.39
N ASP A 205 -12.46 19.21 15.60
CA ASP A 205 -11.65 18.94 16.78
C ASP A 205 -10.16 19.18 16.46
N PRO A 206 -9.49 20.17 17.08
CA PRO A 206 -8.07 20.43 16.87
C PRO A 206 -7.16 19.21 17.05
N ALA A 207 -7.51 18.30 17.98
CA ALA A 207 -6.71 17.10 18.25
C ALA A 207 -6.61 16.16 17.02
N GLY A 208 -7.54 16.27 16.08
CA GLY A 208 -7.52 15.50 14.82
C GLY A 208 -6.38 15.89 13.87
N TYR A 209 -5.75 17.05 14.05
CA TYR A 209 -4.76 17.62 13.12
C TYR A 209 -3.32 17.55 13.63
N ASP A 210 -3.09 17.09 14.86
CA ASP A 210 -1.75 16.89 15.41
C ASP A 210 -0.95 15.78 14.68
N ILE A 211 -1.64 14.93 13.93
CA ILE A 211 -1.03 13.88 13.11
C ILE A 211 -0.52 14.38 11.74
N ALA A 212 -0.83 15.62 11.36
CA ALA A 212 -0.40 16.21 10.10
C ALA A 212 0.98 16.88 10.25
N GLY A 213 1.98 16.42 9.50
CA GLY A 213 3.33 16.97 9.56
C GLY A 213 3.95 16.84 10.96
N LYS A 214 4.35 17.96 11.56
CA LYS A 214 4.83 18.10 12.94
C LYS A 214 3.75 18.62 13.91
N GLY A 215 2.49 18.55 13.51
CA GLY A 215 1.33 18.96 14.29
C GLY A 215 0.74 20.31 13.90
N LEU A 216 -0.39 20.63 14.53
CA LEU A 216 -1.16 21.85 14.31
C LEU A 216 -0.47 23.06 14.95
N GLU A 217 -0.32 24.15 14.19
CA GLU A 217 0.13 25.44 14.71
C GLU A 217 -1.07 26.36 14.98
N ASN A 218 -1.91 26.59 13.97
CA ASN A 218 -3.11 27.41 14.09
C ASN A 218 -4.33 26.69 13.51
N MET A 219 -5.48 26.83 14.16
CA MET A 219 -6.78 26.53 13.57
C MET A 219 -7.65 27.78 13.64
N VAL A 220 -8.11 28.24 12.48
CA VAL A 220 -8.73 29.55 12.34
C VAL A 220 -9.99 29.44 11.49
N SER A 221 -11.11 29.90 12.06
CA SER A 221 -12.34 30.06 11.31
C SER A 221 -12.23 31.27 10.37
N ARG A 222 -12.54 31.05 9.08
CA ARG A 222 -12.49 32.04 8.00
C ARG A 222 -13.62 31.82 7.01
N GLU A 223 -14.14 32.91 6.48
CA GLU A 223 -14.91 32.82 5.24
C GLU A 223 -13.97 32.39 4.11
N LEU A 224 -14.34 31.34 3.40
CA LEU A 224 -13.64 30.86 2.21
C LEU A 224 -14.46 31.33 1.00
N HIS A 225 -13.96 32.33 0.29
CA HIS A 225 -14.61 32.93 -0.87
C HIS A 225 -14.38 32.09 -2.12
N ASP A 226 -15.40 32.03 -2.99
CA ASP A 226 -15.41 31.23 -4.22
C ASP A 226 -15.07 29.74 -3.99
N ALA A 227 -15.26 29.26 -2.76
CA ALA A 227 -14.86 27.92 -2.33
C ALA A 227 -15.72 26.84 -3.01
N PHE A 228 -15.12 26.13 -3.95
CA PHE A 228 -15.68 24.90 -4.50
C PHE A 228 -14.57 23.93 -4.89
N PHE A 229 -14.89 22.64 -4.84
CA PHE A 229 -14.01 21.61 -5.39
C PHE A 229 -14.85 20.43 -5.87
N GLU A 230 -14.73 20.14 -7.16
CA GLU A 230 -15.40 19.05 -7.85
C GLU A 230 -14.44 18.34 -8.80
N VAL A 231 -14.75 17.09 -9.14
CA VAL A 231 -14.03 16.33 -10.15
C VAL A 231 -15.05 15.86 -11.18
N ASN A 232 -14.84 16.25 -12.44
CA ASN A 232 -15.71 15.88 -13.55
C ASN A 232 -14.93 15.09 -14.63
N GLU A 233 -15.57 14.87 -15.79
CA GLU A 233 -14.96 14.14 -16.91
C GLU A 233 -13.69 14.81 -17.47
N ARG A 234 -13.58 16.14 -17.32
CA ARG A 234 -12.42 16.93 -17.77
C ARG A 234 -11.26 16.91 -16.77
N GLY A 235 -11.57 16.65 -15.50
CA GLY A 235 -10.63 16.57 -14.38
C GLY A 235 -11.10 17.40 -13.19
N ALA A 236 -10.17 17.72 -12.29
CA ALA A 236 -10.46 18.52 -11.10
C ALA A 236 -10.73 19.99 -11.45
N GLN A 237 -11.75 20.55 -10.81
CA GLN A 237 -12.11 21.96 -10.81
C GLN A 237 -12.15 22.43 -9.35
N ALA A 238 -11.33 23.39 -8.98
CA ALA A 238 -11.35 23.95 -7.64
C ALA A 238 -11.05 25.44 -7.66
N SER A 239 -11.69 26.18 -6.77
CA SER A 239 -11.32 27.55 -6.44
C SER A 239 -11.53 27.76 -4.96
N VAL A 240 -10.65 28.53 -4.33
CA VAL A 240 -10.83 29.03 -2.97
C VAL A 240 -9.93 30.23 -2.74
N SER A 241 -10.45 31.25 -2.05
CA SER A 241 -9.65 32.38 -1.57
C SER A 241 -9.98 32.77 -0.13
N PHE A 242 -8.96 33.17 0.63
CA PHE A 242 -9.07 33.49 2.05
C PHE A 242 -7.84 34.29 2.53
N GLU A 243 -7.94 34.91 3.70
CA GLU A 243 -6.80 35.57 4.36
C GLU A 243 -6.10 34.60 5.32
N ASP A 244 -4.77 34.50 5.20
CA ASP A 244 -3.94 33.70 6.09
C ASP A 244 -3.73 34.37 7.47
N ILE A 245 -2.91 33.75 8.32
CA ILE A 245 -2.60 34.22 9.67
C ILE A 245 -1.86 35.56 9.69
N GLU A 246 -1.17 35.92 8.60
CA GLU A 246 -0.48 37.20 8.42
C GLU A 246 -1.36 38.26 7.74
N GLY A 247 -2.63 37.93 7.44
CA GLY A 247 -3.56 38.80 6.72
C GLY A 247 -3.26 38.91 5.22
N ARG A 248 -2.51 37.96 4.66
CA ARG A 248 -2.20 37.92 3.22
C ARG A 248 -3.29 37.15 2.51
N LEU A 249 -3.76 37.67 1.38
CA LEU A 249 -4.74 36.98 0.55
C LEU A 249 -4.09 35.75 -0.12
N ILE A 250 -4.71 34.59 0.08
CA ILE A 250 -4.41 33.32 -0.57
C ILE A 250 -5.46 33.09 -1.66
N GLU A 251 -5.01 32.74 -2.87
CA GLU A 251 -5.89 32.38 -3.99
C GLU A 251 -5.40 31.07 -4.61
N LEU A 252 -6.23 30.03 -4.55
CA LEU A 252 -5.98 28.72 -5.15
C LEU A 252 -7.00 28.52 -6.27
N ASN A 253 -6.53 28.28 -7.50
CA ASN A 253 -7.40 28.04 -8.64
C ASN A 253 -6.88 26.86 -9.46
N LEU A 254 -7.77 25.93 -9.79
CA LEU A 254 -7.51 24.75 -10.60
C LEU A 254 -8.67 24.53 -11.58
N SER A 255 -8.37 24.49 -12.88
CA SER A 255 -9.30 24.05 -13.91
C SER A 255 -8.61 23.12 -14.90
N GLU A 256 -8.98 21.83 -14.88
CA GLU A 256 -8.57 20.88 -15.92
C GLU A 256 -9.58 20.87 -17.09
N GLN A 257 -9.08 21.03 -18.32
CA GLN A 257 -9.86 20.97 -19.56
C GLN A 257 -9.38 19.80 -20.44
N SER A 258 -9.09 18.65 -19.81
CA SER A 258 -8.56 17.50 -20.55
C SER A 258 -9.60 16.90 -21.50
N THR A 259 -9.15 16.48 -22.67
CA THR A 259 -9.93 15.65 -23.60
C THR A 259 -9.64 14.16 -23.46
N ARG A 260 -8.66 13.78 -22.62
CA ARG A 260 -8.27 12.39 -22.41
C ARG A 260 -8.94 11.83 -21.16
N THR A 261 -9.51 10.63 -21.29
CA THR A 261 -10.11 9.91 -20.16
C THR A 261 -9.09 9.70 -19.03
N ARG A 262 -9.51 9.96 -17.78
CA ARG A 262 -8.72 9.67 -16.57
C ARG A 262 -8.53 8.16 -16.42
N LYS A 263 -7.39 7.77 -15.89
CA LYS A 263 -7.11 6.38 -15.48
C LYS A 263 -6.70 6.38 -14.01
N PRO A 264 -7.64 6.68 -13.11
CA PRO A 264 -7.37 6.75 -11.68
C PRO A 264 -6.93 5.39 -11.13
N PHE A 265 -6.44 5.40 -9.89
CA PHE A 265 -6.03 4.20 -9.17
C PHE A 265 -6.29 4.36 -7.67
N GLY A 266 -6.36 3.24 -6.95
CA GLY A 266 -6.45 3.25 -5.49
C GLY A 266 -5.07 3.32 -4.83
N LEU A 267 -5.01 3.93 -3.66
CA LEU A 267 -3.79 4.10 -2.88
C LEU A 267 -4.11 4.10 -1.38
N LEU A 268 -3.27 3.46 -0.57
CA LEU A 268 -3.18 3.76 0.86
C LEU A 268 -2.20 4.92 1.06
N ALA A 269 -2.69 6.07 1.52
CA ALA A 269 -1.81 7.21 1.72
C ALA A 269 -0.83 6.95 2.87
N PRO A 270 0.48 7.27 2.71
CA PRO A 270 1.51 6.98 3.70
C PRO A 270 1.52 7.98 4.86
N MET A 271 0.35 8.38 5.38
CA MET A 271 0.23 9.39 6.43
C MET A 271 0.78 8.90 7.78
N GLY A 272 0.77 7.58 8.01
CA GLY A 272 1.37 6.99 9.21
C GLY A 272 2.91 7.05 9.25
N VAL A 273 3.60 7.47 8.18
CA VAL A 273 5.07 7.54 8.18
C VAL A 273 5.58 8.55 9.21
N ALA A 274 4.93 9.70 9.34
CA ALA A 274 5.39 10.81 10.17
C ALA A 274 4.98 10.69 11.65
N ALA A 275 4.08 9.76 12.00
CA ALA A 275 3.58 9.63 13.36
C ALA A 275 4.63 8.96 14.28
N GLU A 276 5.18 9.75 15.22
CA GLU A 276 6.11 9.25 16.24
C GLU A 276 5.38 8.52 17.39
N ASN A 277 4.22 9.05 17.82
CA ASN A 277 3.40 8.51 18.92
C ASN A 277 1.95 8.32 18.46
N PRO A 278 1.64 7.27 17.67
CA PRO A 278 0.32 7.10 17.07
C PRO A 278 -0.76 6.77 18.11
N SER A 279 -1.86 7.52 18.10
CA SER A 279 -3.07 7.18 18.87
C SER A 279 -3.97 6.16 18.15
N ALA A 280 -3.76 5.94 16.86
CA ALA A 280 -4.43 4.94 16.03
C ALA A 280 -3.53 4.59 14.84
N MET A 281 -3.80 3.47 14.14
CA MET A 281 -3.22 3.23 12.83
C MET A 281 -4.09 3.90 11.75
N PRO A 282 -3.55 4.86 10.97
CA PRO A 282 -4.34 5.56 9.95
C PRO A 282 -4.54 4.69 8.71
N LEU A 283 -5.79 4.54 8.29
CA LEU A 283 -6.20 3.84 7.09
C LEU A 283 -6.83 4.85 6.12
N ILE A 284 -5.96 5.56 5.39
CA ILE A 284 -6.34 6.61 4.45
C ILE A 284 -6.42 6.02 3.05
N LEU A 285 -7.58 5.47 2.70
CA LEU A 285 -7.81 4.77 1.45
C LEU A 285 -8.33 5.77 0.41
N LEU A 286 -7.51 6.10 -0.58
CA LEU A 286 -7.85 7.07 -1.62
C LEU A 286 -8.42 6.34 -2.83
N HIS A 287 -9.74 6.41 -3.02
CA HIS A 287 -10.42 5.90 -4.21
C HIS A 287 -10.44 6.96 -5.31
N ASP A 288 -10.49 6.54 -6.58
CA ASP A 288 -10.39 7.45 -7.75
C ASP A 288 -9.22 8.47 -7.66
N PHE A 289 -8.08 8.07 -7.05
CA PHE A 289 -6.95 8.98 -6.89
C PHE A 289 -6.26 9.26 -8.22
N TYR A 290 -5.93 10.54 -8.45
CA TYR A 290 -5.20 10.96 -9.65
C TYR A 290 -4.34 12.21 -9.46
N PHE A 291 -3.38 12.40 -10.36
CA PHE A 291 -2.58 13.61 -10.45
C PHE A 291 -3.20 14.60 -11.45
N VAL A 292 -3.07 15.89 -11.14
CA VAL A 292 -3.49 16.96 -12.03
C VAL A 292 -2.59 17.00 -13.27
N ARG A 293 -3.20 16.97 -14.45
CA ARG A 293 -2.46 17.04 -15.72
C ARG A 293 -1.89 18.44 -15.94
N ARG A 294 -0.82 18.53 -16.74
CA ARG A 294 -0.28 19.84 -17.16
C ARG A 294 -0.92 20.37 -18.42
N ALA A 295 -1.26 19.49 -19.35
CA ALA A 295 -1.78 19.88 -20.65
C ALA A 295 -3.28 20.20 -20.55
N GLY A 296 -3.65 21.41 -20.96
CA GLY A 296 -5.04 21.89 -20.89
C GLY A 296 -5.50 22.17 -19.46
N THR A 297 -4.58 22.56 -18.56
CA THR A 297 -4.90 22.84 -17.16
C THR A 297 -4.40 24.22 -16.77
N GLU A 298 -5.26 24.99 -16.13
CA GLU A 298 -4.90 26.22 -15.42
C GLU A 298 -4.81 25.90 -13.94
N LEU A 299 -3.60 25.93 -13.38
CA LEU A 299 -3.36 25.76 -11.94
C LEU A 299 -2.56 26.98 -11.46
N SER A 300 -3.16 27.77 -10.57
CA SER A 300 -2.57 29.00 -10.02
C SER A 300 -2.63 28.96 -8.50
N VAL A 301 -1.50 29.31 -7.87
CA VAL A 301 -1.37 29.56 -6.44
C VAL A 301 -0.85 30.98 -6.28
N LYS A 302 -1.58 31.84 -5.56
CA LYS A 302 -1.11 33.17 -5.20
C LYS A 302 -1.17 33.39 -3.70
N ILE A 303 -0.15 34.05 -3.17
CA ILE A 303 0.00 34.38 -1.75
C ILE A 303 0.44 35.85 -1.69
N GLY A 304 -0.38 36.71 -1.07
CA GLY A 304 -0.09 38.15 -0.98
C GLY A 304 0.13 38.81 -2.35
N GLY A 305 -0.55 38.31 -3.40
CA GLY A 305 -0.39 38.78 -4.79
C GLY A 305 0.84 38.21 -5.54
N ARG A 306 1.75 37.48 -4.89
CA ARG A 306 2.84 36.77 -5.56
C ARG A 306 2.33 35.44 -6.11
N HIS A 307 2.64 35.14 -7.38
CA HIS A 307 2.40 33.83 -7.97
C HIS A 307 3.50 32.83 -7.55
N HIS A 308 3.08 31.61 -7.22
CA HIS A 308 3.95 30.48 -6.92
C HIS A 308 3.79 29.38 -7.96
N GLN A 309 4.89 28.71 -8.30
CA GLN A 309 4.89 27.62 -9.26
C GLN A 309 4.59 26.27 -8.60
N PRO A 310 3.48 25.59 -8.96
CA PRO A 310 3.22 24.23 -8.50
C PRO A 310 4.26 23.24 -8.98
N ASP A 311 4.58 22.28 -8.10
CA ASP A 311 5.55 21.24 -8.37
C ASP A 311 5.11 20.32 -9.51
N ASN A 312 6.08 19.72 -10.19
CA ASN A 312 5.82 18.82 -11.32
C ASN A 312 6.40 17.43 -11.06
N LEU A 313 5.66 16.39 -11.48
CA LEU A 313 6.20 15.04 -11.46
C LEU A 313 7.36 14.92 -12.49
N PRO A 314 8.49 14.29 -12.12
CA PRO A 314 9.63 14.14 -13.00
C PRO A 314 9.37 13.18 -14.17
N LEU A 315 8.47 12.22 -13.97
CA LEU A 315 8.09 11.22 -14.97
C LEU A 315 6.61 11.35 -15.35
N PRO A 316 6.26 11.12 -16.63
CA PRO A 316 4.87 11.12 -17.05
C PRO A 316 4.12 9.90 -16.49
N ILE A 317 2.83 10.09 -16.23
CA ILE A 317 1.87 9.02 -15.91
C ILE A 317 0.86 8.97 -17.06
N ASP A 318 0.48 7.77 -17.50
CA ASP A 318 -0.47 7.58 -18.62
C ASP A 318 -0.12 8.40 -19.88
N PHE A 319 1.17 8.43 -20.24
CA PHE A 319 1.68 9.21 -21.38
C PHE A 319 1.33 10.70 -21.34
N SER A 320 1.16 11.25 -20.13
CA SER A 320 0.81 12.65 -19.90
C SER A 320 1.75 13.22 -18.85
N ARG A 321 2.22 14.45 -19.06
CA ARG A 321 3.01 15.15 -18.03
C ARG A 321 2.04 15.63 -16.95
N MET A 322 2.38 15.33 -15.70
CA MET A 322 1.57 15.64 -14.54
C MET A 322 2.25 16.70 -13.68
N THR A 323 1.44 17.47 -12.95
CA THR A 323 1.92 18.22 -11.79
C THR A 323 2.08 17.23 -10.61
N PHE A 324 2.67 17.67 -9.51
CA PHE A 324 2.66 16.93 -8.25
C PHE A 324 1.38 17.18 -7.43
N ALA A 325 0.54 18.14 -7.86
CA ALA A 325 -0.79 18.31 -7.33
C ALA A 325 -1.65 17.09 -7.64
N ARG A 326 -2.46 16.67 -6.66
CA ARG A 326 -3.16 15.40 -6.66
C ARG A 326 -4.50 15.52 -5.95
N TYR A 327 -5.47 14.74 -6.40
CA TYR A 327 -6.80 14.78 -5.86
C TYR A 327 -7.41 13.39 -5.72
N CYS A 328 -8.37 13.30 -4.82
CA CYS A 328 -9.19 12.14 -4.55
C CYS A 328 -10.64 12.63 -4.35
N PRO A 329 -11.56 12.33 -5.27
CA PRO A 329 -12.96 12.74 -5.13
C PRO A 329 -13.77 11.86 -4.18
N ASP A 330 -13.17 10.80 -3.66
CA ASP A 330 -13.85 9.77 -2.89
C ASP A 330 -12.88 9.08 -1.90
N PRO A 331 -12.40 9.81 -0.88
CA PRO A 331 -11.53 9.24 0.13
C PRO A 331 -12.34 8.47 1.18
N LEU A 332 -11.82 7.33 1.62
CA LEU A 332 -12.26 6.66 2.84
C LEU A 332 -11.20 6.84 3.92
N ILE A 333 -11.53 7.65 4.93
CA ILE A 333 -10.66 7.93 6.08
C ILE A 333 -11.10 7.04 7.23
N ALA A 334 -10.21 6.17 7.70
CA ALA A 334 -10.46 5.34 8.85
C ALA A 334 -9.26 5.29 9.80
N LYS A 335 -9.53 4.98 11.06
CA LYS A 335 -8.56 4.75 12.12
C LYS A 335 -8.80 3.35 12.70
N LEU A 336 -7.81 2.48 12.59
CA LEU A 336 -7.87 1.16 13.21
C LEU A 336 -7.44 1.24 14.67
N ASN A 337 -8.25 0.64 15.53
CA ASN A 337 -8.09 0.52 16.98
C ASN A 337 -7.53 1.80 17.62
N PRO A 338 -8.27 2.93 17.60
CA PRO A 338 -7.88 4.11 18.38
C PRO A 338 -7.61 3.75 19.85
N ALA A 339 -6.69 4.46 20.48
CA ALA A 339 -6.34 4.27 21.88
C ALA A 339 -7.58 4.34 22.76
N PHE A 340 -7.69 3.39 23.68
CA PHE A 340 -8.89 3.19 24.49
C PHE A 340 -8.49 2.82 25.92
N ASP A 341 -9.21 3.36 26.90
CA ASP A 341 -9.16 2.96 28.31
C ASP A 341 -10.59 3.01 28.85
N GLY A 342 -11.19 1.84 29.04
CA GLY A 342 -12.58 1.76 29.45
C GLY A 342 -13.15 0.35 29.51
N ALA A 343 -14.44 0.28 29.80
CA ALA A 343 -15.20 -0.97 29.84
C ALA A 343 -15.47 -1.53 28.43
N LEU A 344 -15.36 -2.85 28.29
CA LEU A 344 -15.76 -3.63 27.12
C LEU A 344 -16.91 -4.56 27.52
N SER A 345 -18.13 -4.16 27.16
CA SER A 345 -19.31 -4.97 27.37
C SER A 345 -19.38 -6.15 26.40
N ALA A 346 -19.91 -7.27 26.89
CA ALA A 346 -20.29 -8.38 26.03
C ALA A 346 -21.36 -7.96 25.02
N ILE A 347 -21.19 -8.38 23.77
CA ILE A 347 -22.17 -8.20 22.72
C ILE A 347 -22.97 -9.48 22.64
N SER A 348 -24.24 -9.42 23.05
CA SER A 348 -25.19 -10.51 22.87
C SER A 348 -25.75 -10.50 21.44
N PHE A 349 -26.01 -11.67 20.87
CA PHE A 349 -26.55 -11.79 19.51
C PHE A 349 -27.59 -12.91 19.39
N GLU A 350 -28.50 -12.77 18.42
CA GLU A 350 -29.61 -13.70 18.18
C GLU A 350 -29.38 -14.61 16.96
N ASP A 351 -28.66 -14.13 15.95
CA ASP A 351 -28.28 -14.89 14.74
C ASP A 351 -26.89 -15.49 14.95
N ASP A 352 -26.75 -16.76 14.60
CA ASP A 352 -25.50 -17.48 14.78
C ASP A 352 -24.38 -16.86 13.90
N LEU A 353 -24.68 -16.34 12.71
CA LEU A 353 -23.63 -16.04 11.72
C LEU A 353 -23.10 -14.61 11.73
N SER A 354 -23.87 -13.64 12.23
CA SER A 354 -23.43 -12.24 12.21
C SER A 354 -24.15 -11.33 13.20
N ILE A 355 -23.45 -10.26 13.60
CA ILE A 355 -24.00 -9.17 14.40
C ILE A 355 -24.04 -7.92 13.51
N LEU A 356 -25.21 -7.31 13.37
CA LEU A 356 -25.48 -6.19 12.48
C LEU A 356 -25.99 -4.97 13.26
N ASN A 357 -25.29 -3.84 13.11
CA ASN A 357 -25.78 -2.50 13.45
C ASN A 357 -25.65 -1.62 12.20
N ASP A 358 -26.37 -0.49 12.09
CA ASP A 358 -26.61 0.28 10.84
C ASP A 358 -25.40 0.50 9.89
N ASN A 359 -24.14 0.44 10.37
CA ASN A 359 -22.91 0.46 9.56
C ASN A 359 -21.78 -0.44 10.11
N HIS A 360 -22.12 -1.49 10.87
CA HIS A 360 -21.21 -2.45 11.49
C HIS A 360 -21.65 -3.87 11.19
N THR A 361 -20.73 -4.71 10.74
CA THR A 361 -20.96 -6.15 10.67
C THR A 361 -19.83 -6.86 11.39
N ILE A 362 -20.18 -7.79 12.28
CA ILE A 362 -19.24 -8.79 12.81
C ILE A 362 -19.69 -10.13 12.28
N GLU A 363 -18.83 -10.84 11.55
CA GLU A 363 -19.10 -12.20 11.09
C GLU A 363 -18.40 -13.20 12.00
N LEU A 364 -19.09 -14.30 12.30
CA LEU A 364 -18.62 -15.33 13.22
C LEU A 364 -18.33 -16.63 12.47
N ASP A 365 -17.27 -17.32 12.88
CA ASP A 365 -17.07 -18.73 12.55
C ASP A 365 -17.25 -19.56 13.83
N TYR A 366 -17.92 -20.70 13.72
CA TYR A 366 -18.10 -21.61 14.86
C TYR A 366 -17.02 -22.66 14.89
N ASN A 367 -16.33 -22.72 16.02
CA ASN A 367 -15.46 -23.83 16.34
C ASN A 367 -16.18 -24.74 17.35
N ARG A 368 -16.77 -25.83 16.84
CA ARG A 368 -17.78 -26.61 17.57
C ARG A 368 -18.99 -25.72 17.89
N ASP A 369 -19.17 -25.34 19.15
CA ASP A 369 -20.29 -24.49 19.61
C ASP A 369 -19.82 -23.10 20.09
N LEU A 370 -18.52 -22.80 19.96
CA LEU A 370 -17.95 -21.53 20.38
C LEU A 370 -17.83 -20.55 19.19
N PRO A 371 -18.42 -19.34 19.29
CA PRO A 371 -18.33 -18.32 18.26
C PRO A 371 -16.98 -17.61 18.33
N GLU A 372 -16.23 -17.63 17.23
CA GLU A 372 -14.96 -16.90 17.03
C GLU A 372 -15.19 -15.78 16.00
N ILE A 373 -14.53 -14.63 16.15
CA ILE A 373 -14.69 -13.49 15.24
C ILE A 373 -13.92 -13.76 13.95
N ARG A 374 -14.63 -14.02 12.86
CA ARG A 374 -14.03 -14.20 11.53
C ARG A 374 -13.66 -12.86 10.92
N SER A 375 -14.59 -11.91 10.95
CA SER A 375 -14.38 -10.60 10.34
C SER A 375 -15.15 -9.49 11.06
N ILE A 376 -14.64 -8.27 10.94
CA ILE A 376 -15.27 -7.04 11.37
C ILE A 376 -15.26 -6.08 10.20
N SER A 377 -16.41 -5.55 9.83
CA SER A 377 -16.56 -4.64 8.71
C SER A 377 -17.29 -3.37 9.09
N ARG A 378 -16.83 -2.25 8.55
CA ARG A 378 -17.50 -0.95 8.66
C ARG A 378 -17.76 -0.38 7.28
N SER A 379 -18.99 0.04 7.05
CA SER A 379 -19.41 0.64 5.79
C SER A 379 -19.60 2.15 5.96
N HIS A 380 -19.21 2.91 4.94
CA HIS A 380 -19.49 4.33 4.82
C HIS A 380 -19.67 4.69 3.36
N LYS A 381 -20.83 5.27 3.03
CA LYS A 381 -21.28 5.48 1.64
C LYS A 381 -21.25 4.15 0.87
N GLU A 382 -20.51 4.09 -0.24
CA GLU A 382 -20.37 2.89 -1.07
C GLU A 382 -19.16 2.02 -0.70
N HIS A 383 -18.35 2.44 0.27
CA HIS A 383 -17.15 1.70 0.67
C HIS A 383 -17.39 0.86 1.91
N THR A 384 -16.74 -0.29 1.96
CA THR A 384 -16.67 -1.15 3.14
C THR A 384 -15.21 -1.46 3.42
N LEU A 385 -14.81 -1.28 4.67
CA LEU A 385 -13.50 -1.65 5.18
C LEU A 385 -13.66 -2.83 6.13
N SER A 386 -12.89 -3.88 5.87
CA SER A 386 -12.96 -5.14 6.60
C SER A 386 -11.62 -5.47 7.25
N LEU A 387 -11.69 -5.99 8.47
CA LEU A 387 -10.62 -6.67 9.19
C LEU A 387 -11.00 -8.14 9.29
N VAL A 388 -10.23 -9.03 8.67
CA VAL A 388 -10.50 -10.47 8.56
C VAL A 388 -9.39 -11.23 9.27
N PHE A 389 -9.73 -12.29 10.00
CA PHE A 389 -8.78 -13.12 10.75
C PHE A 389 -8.68 -14.53 10.16
N ASP A 390 -7.46 -15.09 10.15
CA ASP A 390 -7.20 -16.49 9.79
C ASP A 390 -6.18 -17.15 10.76
N PRO A 391 -6.60 -18.12 11.60
CA PRO A 391 -8.00 -18.50 11.82
C PRO A 391 -8.79 -17.37 12.50
N ALA A 392 -10.11 -17.54 12.60
CA ALA A 392 -10.99 -16.65 13.33
C ALA A 392 -10.46 -16.32 14.74
N PHE A 393 -10.61 -15.05 15.14
CA PHE A 393 -10.11 -14.53 16.39
C PHE A 393 -10.89 -15.12 17.59
N PRO A 394 -10.20 -15.62 18.63
CA PRO A 394 -10.81 -16.43 19.67
C PRO A 394 -11.86 -15.68 20.50
N ASN A 395 -12.83 -16.42 21.06
CA ASN A 395 -13.76 -15.87 22.03
C ASN A 395 -13.06 -15.57 23.37
N LEU A 396 -12.82 -14.30 23.68
CA LEU A 396 -12.05 -13.91 24.86
C LEU A 396 -12.73 -14.26 26.19
N SER A 397 -14.07 -14.31 26.24
CA SER A 397 -14.80 -14.68 27.47
C SER A 397 -14.57 -16.14 27.85
N ALA A 398 -14.46 -17.01 26.84
CA ALA A 398 -14.26 -18.44 26.99
C ALA A 398 -12.79 -18.89 26.86
N PHE A 399 -11.88 -17.99 26.45
CA PHE A 399 -10.48 -18.31 26.22
C PHE A 399 -9.77 -18.72 27.51
N MET A 400 -9.26 -19.95 27.54
CA MET A 400 -8.59 -20.54 28.69
C MET A 400 -7.15 -20.98 28.43
N GLY A 401 -6.71 -21.02 27.18
CA GLY A 401 -5.35 -21.39 26.81
C GLY A 401 -4.28 -20.37 27.21
N ASP A 402 -3.02 -20.81 27.20
CA ASP A 402 -1.87 -19.95 27.52
C ASP A 402 -1.61 -18.90 26.42
N SER A 403 -1.73 -19.31 25.16
CA SER A 403 -1.60 -18.40 24.02
C SER A 403 -2.26 -18.92 22.75
N THR A 404 -2.60 -18.02 21.83
CA THR A 404 -2.95 -18.34 20.45
C THR A 404 -2.46 -17.24 19.51
N LYS A 405 -2.30 -17.56 18.24
CA LYS A 405 -1.82 -16.64 17.21
C LYS A 405 -2.48 -16.93 15.87
N GLY A 406 -2.51 -15.95 14.99
CA GLY A 406 -3.02 -16.10 13.64
C GLY A 406 -2.61 -14.92 12.77
N GLN A 407 -3.22 -14.82 11.60
CA GLN A 407 -3.02 -13.74 10.65
C GLN A 407 -4.26 -12.86 10.61
N PHE A 408 -4.08 -11.60 10.20
CA PHE A 408 -5.16 -10.72 9.84
C PHE A 408 -4.92 -10.03 8.51
N GLU A 409 -6.01 -9.68 7.83
CA GLU A 409 -6.03 -8.88 6.62
C GLU A 409 -6.94 -7.68 6.80
N ILE A 410 -6.48 -6.50 6.40
CA ILE A 410 -7.30 -5.29 6.31
C ILE A 410 -7.47 -4.96 4.83
N SER A 411 -8.72 -4.87 4.39
CA SER A 411 -9.04 -4.61 2.97
C SER A 411 -10.25 -3.71 2.84
N GLY A 412 -10.19 -2.76 1.89
CA GLY A 412 -11.33 -1.96 1.45
C GLY A 412 -11.74 -2.31 0.03
N ASN A 413 -12.01 -1.29 -0.79
CA ASN A 413 -12.17 -1.47 -2.24
C ASN A 413 -10.94 -2.21 -2.83
N PRO A 414 -11.12 -3.19 -3.74
CA PRO A 414 -10.01 -3.94 -4.30
C PRO A 414 -8.91 -3.07 -4.92
N SER A 415 -9.26 -1.88 -5.44
CA SER A 415 -8.30 -0.95 -6.06
C SER A 415 -7.25 -0.39 -5.08
N THR A 416 -7.52 -0.35 -3.78
CA THR A 416 -6.61 0.24 -2.78
C THR A 416 -5.60 -0.76 -2.20
N GLY A 417 -5.67 -2.03 -2.60
CA GLY A 417 -4.84 -3.09 -2.04
C GLY A 417 -5.28 -3.48 -0.63
N LEU A 418 -4.39 -4.16 0.08
CA LEU A 418 -4.67 -4.75 1.40
C LEU A 418 -3.46 -4.64 2.32
N ILE A 419 -3.67 -4.72 3.63
CA ILE A 419 -2.61 -4.81 4.64
C ILE A 419 -2.67 -6.19 5.27
N ARG A 420 -1.53 -6.83 5.52
CA ARG A 420 -1.46 -8.11 6.23
C ARG A 420 -0.61 -8.01 7.48
N GLY A 421 -0.96 -8.82 8.46
CA GLY A 421 -0.22 -8.92 9.70
C GLY A 421 -0.54 -10.16 10.49
N GLU A 422 0.07 -10.23 11.66
CA GLU A 422 -0.12 -11.30 12.62
C GLU A 422 -0.80 -10.74 13.87
N TYR A 423 -1.66 -11.55 14.48
CA TYR A 423 -2.19 -11.27 15.80
C TYR A 423 -1.73 -12.36 16.78
N SER A 424 -1.62 -12.00 18.04
CA SER A 424 -1.47 -12.95 19.14
C SER A 424 -2.35 -12.58 20.33
N VAL A 425 -2.75 -13.59 21.09
CA VAL A 425 -3.42 -13.46 22.37
C VAL A 425 -2.64 -14.30 23.36
N VAL A 426 -2.19 -13.68 24.46
CA VAL A 426 -1.45 -14.33 25.53
C VAL A 426 -2.19 -14.12 26.84
N ARG A 427 -2.32 -15.19 27.62
CA ARG A 427 -2.91 -15.13 28.96
C ARG A 427 -1.82 -15.20 30.01
N SER A 428 -1.89 -14.30 31.00
CA SER A 428 -1.06 -14.34 32.20
C SER A 428 -1.94 -14.15 33.44
N GLY A 429 -2.36 -15.25 34.06
CA GLY A 429 -3.35 -15.21 35.13
C GLY A 429 -4.72 -14.74 34.62
N ASP A 430 -5.22 -13.63 35.15
CA ASP A 430 -6.50 -13.02 34.75
C ASP A 430 -6.34 -11.92 33.69
N LEU A 431 -5.10 -11.58 33.33
CA LEU A 431 -4.77 -10.61 32.28
C LEU A 431 -4.69 -11.31 30.92
N LEU A 432 -5.41 -10.78 29.93
CA LEU A 432 -5.24 -11.12 28.52
C LEU A 432 -4.49 -9.98 27.83
N THR A 433 -3.44 -10.32 27.09
CA THR A 433 -2.71 -9.38 26.22
C THR A 433 -2.95 -9.76 24.78
N ILE A 434 -3.42 -8.80 23.98
CA ILE A 434 -3.61 -8.95 22.54
C ILE A 434 -2.57 -8.07 21.86
N GLU A 435 -1.90 -8.62 20.85
CA GLU A 435 -1.00 -7.86 19.99
C GLU A 435 -1.40 -8.02 18.53
N MET A 436 -1.32 -6.93 17.76
CA MET A 436 -1.43 -6.96 16.30
C MET A 436 -0.26 -6.23 15.67
N ILE A 437 0.42 -6.92 14.75
CA ILE A 437 1.55 -6.37 14.01
C ILE A 437 1.26 -6.53 12.52
N PRO A 438 1.03 -5.46 11.73
CA PRO A 438 0.89 -5.49 10.27
C PRO A 438 2.23 -5.79 9.57
N SER A 439 2.86 -6.91 9.94
CA SER A 439 4.19 -7.38 9.53
C SER A 439 4.32 -7.59 8.02
N GLY A 440 3.21 -7.86 7.32
CA GLY A 440 3.15 -7.97 5.86
C GLY A 440 3.21 -6.63 5.15
N GLY A 441 3.03 -5.51 5.87
CA GLY A 441 2.97 -4.18 5.29
C GLY A 441 1.72 -3.96 4.43
N TRP A 442 1.75 -2.91 3.62
CA TRP A 442 0.74 -2.68 2.59
C TRP A 442 1.12 -3.35 1.27
N ILE A 443 0.17 -4.12 0.73
CA ILE A 443 0.26 -4.85 -0.53
C ILE A 443 -0.58 -4.09 -1.57
N PRO A 444 0.05 -3.21 -2.38
CA PRO A 444 -0.67 -2.41 -3.37
C PRO A 444 -1.11 -3.21 -4.58
N ILE A 445 -2.16 -2.75 -5.24
CA ILE A 445 -2.48 -3.17 -6.61
C ILE A 445 -1.59 -2.42 -7.59
N ALA A 446 -0.70 -3.15 -8.26
CA ALA A 446 0.22 -2.62 -9.25
C ALA A 446 -0.15 -3.12 -10.66
N ASP A 447 -1.35 -2.80 -11.11
CA ASP A 447 -1.91 -3.18 -12.41
C ASP A 447 -1.23 -2.43 -13.59
N LYS A 448 -0.70 -1.23 -13.34
CA LYS A 448 0.00 -0.38 -14.32
C LYS A 448 1.52 -0.41 -14.14
N LEU A 449 2.26 -0.28 -15.25
CA LEU A 449 3.72 -0.17 -15.25
C LEU A 449 4.22 1.06 -14.45
N SER A 450 3.52 2.19 -14.54
CA SER A 450 3.83 3.40 -13.78
C SER A 450 3.70 3.19 -12.27
N LEU A 451 2.65 2.49 -11.83
CA LEU A 451 2.44 2.18 -10.41
C LEU A 451 3.45 1.15 -9.89
N ARG A 452 3.77 0.13 -10.70
CA ARG A 452 4.86 -0.81 -10.36
C ARG A 452 6.18 -0.10 -10.14
N PHE A 453 6.49 0.90 -10.97
CA PHE A 453 7.68 1.72 -10.80
C PHE A 453 7.59 2.56 -9.52
N LEU A 454 6.51 3.32 -9.31
CA LEU A 454 6.29 4.16 -8.14
C LEU A 454 6.48 3.36 -6.83
N TYR A 455 5.79 2.23 -6.71
CA TYR A 455 5.84 1.36 -5.54
C TYR A 455 7.14 0.56 -5.39
N ARG A 456 8.01 0.55 -6.41
CA ARG A 456 9.35 -0.03 -6.32
C ARG A 456 10.37 0.98 -5.83
N VAL A 457 10.26 2.24 -6.29
CA VAL A 457 11.24 3.29 -5.97
C VAL A 457 10.96 4.00 -4.65
N GLN A 458 9.77 3.83 -4.08
CA GLN A 458 9.39 4.36 -2.77
C GLN A 458 8.91 3.23 -1.85
N PRO A 459 9.84 2.44 -1.26
CA PRO A 459 9.49 1.36 -0.33
C PRO A 459 8.65 1.83 0.86
N MET A 460 8.82 3.09 1.29
CA MET A 460 8.10 3.69 2.42
C MET A 460 6.58 3.48 2.34
N PHE A 461 5.98 3.49 1.14
CA PHE A 461 4.54 3.29 0.98
C PHE A 461 4.07 1.91 1.45
N LYS A 462 4.88 0.88 1.26
CA LYS A 462 4.56 -0.51 1.62
C LYS A 462 5.00 -0.86 3.04
N GLU A 463 6.10 -0.28 3.48
CA GLU A 463 6.81 -0.70 4.68
C GLU A 463 6.35 0.03 5.93
N TRP A 464 5.81 1.24 5.81
CA TRP A 464 5.40 2.03 6.97
C TRP A 464 4.43 1.31 7.91
N PRO A 465 3.44 0.49 7.46
CA PRO A 465 2.58 -0.24 8.38
C PRO A 465 3.39 -1.15 9.30
N LYS A 466 4.44 -1.82 8.81
CA LYS A 466 5.26 -2.76 9.58
C LYS A 466 5.95 -2.15 10.79
N THR A 467 6.03 -0.83 10.83
CA THR A 467 6.60 -0.09 11.96
C THR A 467 5.60 0.15 13.08
N TYR A 468 4.36 -0.33 12.95
CA TYR A 468 3.31 -0.20 13.96
C TYR A 468 3.14 -1.52 14.73
N GLN A 469 2.83 -1.40 16.02
CA GLN A 469 2.32 -2.48 16.85
C GLN A 469 1.13 -1.95 17.62
N TRP A 470 0.03 -2.70 17.61
CA TRP A 470 -1.09 -2.45 18.52
C TRP A 470 -1.01 -3.42 19.68
N LYS A 471 -1.22 -2.92 20.88
CA LYS A 471 -1.31 -3.72 22.10
C LYS A 471 -2.59 -3.39 22.84
N ALA A 472 -3.27 -4.42 23.32
CA ALA A 472 -4.41 -4.29 24.23
C ALA A 472 -4.24 -5.21 25.43
N GLU A 473 -4.46 -4.66 26.61
CA GLU A 473 -4.48 -5.37 27.89
C GLU A 473 -5.92 -5.39 28.40
N LEU A 474 -6.44 -6.59 28.65
CA LEU A 474 -7.80 -6.82 29.10
C LEU A 474 -7.78 -7.52 30.46
N GLU A 475 -8.39 -6.88 31.44
CA GLU A 475 -8.60 -7.42 32.78
C GLU A 475 -10.09 -7.73 32.96
N ARG A 476 -10.41 -8.87 33.59
CA ARG A 476 -11.81 -9.20 33.90
C ARG A 476 -12.34 -8.18 34.90
N ASP A 477 -13.50 -7.61 34.58
CA ASP A 477 -14.25 -6.73 35.46
C ASP A 477 -15.60 -7.39 35.78
N HIS A 478 -15.90 -7.52 37.07
CA HIS A 478 -17.12 -8.19 37.54
C HIS A 478 -18.41 -7.42 37.20
N GLU A 479 -18.33 -6.12 36.89
CA GLU A 479 -19.49 -5.31 36.51
C GLU A 479 -19.67 -5.15 34.99
N SER A 480 -18.58 -5.07 34.22
CA SER A 480 -18.62 -4.75 32.78
C SER A 480 -18.14 -5.86 31.83
N GLY A 481 -17.73 -7.01 32.37
CA GLY A 481 -17.14 -8.13 31.62
C GLY A 481 -15.63 -8.00 31.55
N PHE A 482 -15.12 -7.03 30.80
CA PHE A 482 -13.70 -6.69 30.73
C PHE A 482 -13.47 -5.19 30.79
N ARG A 483 -12.35 -4.78 31.38
CA ARG A 483 -11.76 -3.45 31.17
C ARG A 483 -10.60 -3.59 30.19
N MET A 484 -10.59 -2.78 29.13
CA MET A 484 -9.50 -2.76 28.16
C MET A 484 -8.72 -1.47 28.25
N ARG A 485 -7.39 -1.59 28.18
CA ARG A 485 -6.49 -0.50 27.85
C ARG A 485 -5.71 -0.87 26.58
N SER A 486 -5.75 -0.02 25.56
CA SER A 486 -5.07 -0.28 24.29
C SER A 486 -4.42 0.96 23.69
N ASN A 487 -3.33 0.75 22.95
CA ASN A 487 -2.62 1.79 22.24
C ASN A 487 -1.86 1.24 21.03
N TRP A 488 -1.46 2.14 20.13
CA TRP A 488 -0.46 1.86 19.12
C TRP A 488 0.90 2.40 19.56
N GLU A 489 1.95 1.70 19.15
CA GLU A 489 3.33 2.14 19.31
C GLU A 489 4.15 1.88 18.05
N ARG A 490 5.30 2.56 17.95
CA ARG A 490 6.24 2.37 16.86
C ARG A 490 7.28 1.33 17.23
N ILE A 491 7.41 0.28 16.42
CA ILE A 491 8.46 -0.72 16.54
C ILE A 491 9.56 -0.46 15.52
N GLN A 492 10.82 -0.62 15.94
CA GLN A 492 11.95 -0.61 15.01
C GLN A 492 11.94 -1.90 14.22
N THR A 493 11.56 -1.83 12.94
CA THR A 493 11.92 -2.88 11.98
C THR A 493 13.43 -2.84 11.83
N ASN A 494 14.14 -3.89 12.27
CA ASN A 494 15.58 -4.05 12.03
C ASN A 494 15.86 -4.08 10.52
N GLU A 495 15.99 -2.92 9.89
CA GLU A 495 16.63 -2.74 8.59
C GLU A 495 17.94 -1.96 8.81
N LYS A 496 18.85 -2.59 9.54
CA LYS A 496 20.28 -2.36 9.40
C LYS A 496 20.99 -3.71 9.50
N GLU A 497 21.23 -4.32 8.35
CA GLU A 497 22.52 -4.94 7.99
C GLU A 497 22.63 -5.11 6.47
#